data_AF-A0A7L2RUW4-F1
#
_entry.id   AF-A0A7L2RUW4-F1
#
_cell.length_a   1.000
_cell.length_b   1.000
_cell.length_c   1.000
_cell.angle_alpha   90.00
_cell.angle_beta   90.00
_cell.angle_gamma   90.00
#
_symmetry.space_group_name_H-M   'P 1'
#
loop_
_entity.id
_entity.type
_entity.pdbx_description
1 polymer ?
#
loop_
_entity_poly.entity_id
_entity_poly.type
_entity_poly.pdbx_seq_one_letter_code
_entity_poly.pdbx_strand_id
1 'polypeptide(L)' 'PLRSPAYKWFVPRQVYPNDTYPPYCGGPGYVLSGDLALKVFAVAQTVPTINMEDAYVGLCLQALGVPVTDPP' A
#
# COMPACT_ATOMS: atom_id res chain seq x y z
N PRO A 1 -3.91 9.75 -2.52
CA PRO A 1 -5.20 9.12 -2.91
C PRO A 1 -5.97 9.95 -3.95
N LEU A 2 -6.37 9.35 -5.08
CA LEU A 2 -7.25 10.01 -6.05
C LEU A 2 -8.68 10.02 -5.50
N ARG A 3 -9.34 11.18 -5.52
CA ARG A 3 -10.66 11.39 -4.89
C ARG A 3 -11.82 11.56 -5.87
N SER A 4 -11.56 11.44 -7.17
CA SER A 4 -12.61 11.43 -8.19
C SER A 4 -12.90 10.00 -8.65
N PRO A 5 -14.17 9.56 -8.65
CA PRO A 5 -14.58 8.26 -9.18
C PRO A 5 -14.26 8.01 -10.66
N ALA A 6 -13.86 9.06 -11.40
CA ALA A 6 -13.46 8.93 -12.80
C ALA A 6 -12.11 8.21 -13.00
N TYR A 7 -11.32 8.03 -11.94
CA TYR A 7 -10.00 7.40 -12.03
C TYR A 7 -10.04 5.94 -11.57
N LYS A 8 -9.29 5.06 -12.28
CA LYS A 8 -9.09 3.64 -11.92
C LYS A 8 -8.75 3.46 -10.43
N TRP A 9 -7.81 4.27 -9.93
CA TRP A 9 -7.31 4.20 -8.56
C TRP A 9 -8.04 5.15 -7.59
N PHE A 10 -9.32 5.42 -7.84
CA PHE A 10 -10.17 6.18 -6.92
C PHE A 10 -10.22 5.50 -5.55
N VAL A 11 -9.96 6.28 -4.50
CA VAL A 11 -10.11 5.86 -3.11
C VAL A 11 -10.98 6.87 -2.36
N PRO A 12 -12.19 6.50 -1.92
CA PRO A 12 -13.08 7.41 -1.19
C PRO A 12 -12.53 7.70 0.23
N ARG A 13 -12.92 8.85 0.80
CA ARG A 13 -12.48 9.24 2.16
C ARG A 13 -12.97 8.30 3.24
N GLN A 14 -14.13 7.67 3.02
CA GLN A 14 -14.72 6.69 3.92
C GLN A 14 -13.87 5.42 4.02
N VAL A 15 -13.16 5.05 2.94
CA VAL A 15 -12.26 3.88 2.94
C VAL A 15 -10.87 4.26 3.44
N TYR A 16 -10.35 5.42 3.03
CA TYR A 16 -9.05 5.92 3.50
C TYR A 16 -9.15 7.42 3.81
N PRO A 17 -9.21 7.80 5.10
CA PRO A 17 -9.50 9.18 5.51
C PRO A 17 -8.31 10.13 5.30
N ASN A 18 -7.07 9.62 5.40
CA ASN A 18 -5.87 10.46 5.33
C ASN A 18 -5.68 11.07 3.93
N ASP A 19 -5.11 12.27 3.89
CA ASP A 19 -4.89 12.99 2.62
C ASP A 19 -3.71 12.43 1.81
N THR A 20 -2.77 11.75 2.44
CA THR A 20 -1.58 11.14 1.81
C THR A 20 -1.43 9.67 2.17
N TYR A 21 -0.82 8.91 1.26
CA TYR A 21 -0.38 7.53 1.55
C TYR A 21 0.97 7.57 2.29
N PRO A 22 1.31 6.55 3.09
CA PRO A 22 2.69 6.37 3.56
C PRO A 22 3.64 6.16 2.37
N PRO A 23 4.97 6.21 2.59
CA PRO A 23 5.93 5.78 1.57
C PRO A 23 5.60 4.38 1.06
N TYR A 24 5.56 4.21 -0.26
CA TYR A 24 5.28 2.95 -0.93
C TYR A 24 6.05 2.84 -2.24
N CYS A 25 6.33 1.63 -2.69
CA CYS A 25 6.97 1.38 -3.97
C CYS A 25 5.92 1.48 -5.08
N GLY A 26 5.99 2.50 -5.95
CA GLY A 26 5.12 2.63 -7.11
C GLY A 26 5.84 2.29 -8.41
N GLY A 27 5.16 1.64 -9.36
CA GLY A 27 5.73 1.36 -10.68
C GLY A 27 5.40 -0.05 -11.20
N PRO A 28 6.17 -0.56 -12.19
CA PRO A 28 5.86 -1.84 -12.83
C PRO A 28 6.13 -3.06 -11.94
N GLY A 29 6.87 -2.90 -10.83
CA GLY A 29 7.13 -3.95 -9.86
C GLY A 29 8.08 -3.54 -8.74
N TYR A 30 8.12 -4.34 -7.67
CA TYR A 30 9.04 -4.23 -6.53
C TYR A 30 9.42 -5.63 -6.05
N VAL A 31 10.54 -5.74 -5.34
CA VAL A 31 11.07 -7.01 -4.83
C VAL A 31 10.94 -7.05 -3.32
N LEU A 32 10.48 -8.19 -2.80
CA LEU A 32 10.40 -8.48 -1.37
C LEU A 32 11.19 -9.77 -1.09
N SER A 33 11.77 -9.88 0.09
CA SER A 33 12.23 -11.19 0.57
C SER A 33 11.03 -12.11 0.83
N GLY A 34 11.23 -13.42 0.74
CA GLY A 34 10.14 -14.39 0.94
C GLY A 34 9.52 -14.32 2.33
N ASP A 35 10.32 -14.06 3.37
CA ASP A 35 9.82 -13.90 4.74
C ASP A 35 9.00 -12.62 4.91
N LEU A 36 9.38 -11.53 4.23
CA LEU A 36 8.61 -10.29 4.23
C LEU A 36 7.29 -10.46 3.48
N ALA A 37 7.27 -11.19 2.37
CA ALA A 37 6.04 -11.49 1.64
C ALA A 37 5.01 -12.24 2.53
N LEU A 38 5.46 -13.18 3.36
CA LEU A 38 4.60 -13.88 4.32
C LEU A 38 4.05 -12.95 5.41
N LYS A 39 4.90 -12.05 5.94
CA LYS A 39 4.48 -11.03 6.93
C LYS A 39 3.46 -10.06 6.34
N VAL A 40 3.67 -9.61 5.10
CA VAL A 40 2.73 -8.76 4.36
C VAL A 40 1.40 -9.49 4.17
N PHE A 41 1.42 -10.75 3.76
CA PHE A 41 0.19 -11.55 3.62
C PHE A 41 -0.60 -11.67 4.92
N ALA A 42 0.09 -11.87 6.05
CA ALA A 42 -0.55 -11.97 7.36
C ALA A 42 -1.16 -10.63 7.80
N VAL A 43 -0.44 -9.52 7.69
CA VAL A 43 -0.94 -8.19 8.12
C VAL A 43 -2.03 -7.68 7.19
N ALA A 44 -2.01 -8.04 5.90
CA ALA A 44 -3.04 -7.70 4.92
C ALA A 44 -4.45 -8.21 5.32
N GLN A 45 -4.56 -9.20 6.22
CA GLN A 45 -5.86 -9.62 6.75
C GLN A 45 -6.47 -8.62 7.75
N THR A 46 -5.68 -7.66 8.23
CA THR A 46 -6.07 -6.67 9.26
C THR A 46 -6.11 -5.24 8.74
N VAL A 47 -5.47 -4.96 7.61
CA VAL A 47 -5.40 -3.62 7.02
C VAL A 47 -6.62 -3.40 6.10
N PRO A 48 -7.35 -2.28 6.24
CA PRO A 48 -8.44 -1.96 5.31
C PRO A 48 -7.95 -1.89 3.86
N THR A 49 -8.64 -2.60 2.97
CA THR A 49 -8.28 -2.65 1.55
C THR A 49 -8.59 -1.34 0.83
N ILE A 50 -7.69 -0.94 -0.06
CA ILE A 50 -7.84 0.23 -0.94
C ILE A 50 -7.60 -0.18 -2.40
N ASN A 51 -8.21 0.56 -3.34
CA ASN A 51 -8.11 0.26 -4.78
C ASN A 51 -6.72 0.51 -5.39
N MET A 52 -5.87 1.30 -4.72
CA MET A 52 -4.50 1.55 -5.17
C MET A 52 -3.58 0.46 -4.59
N GLU A 53 -3.27 -0.55 -5.40
CA GLU A 53 -2.57 -1.78 -5.04
C GLU A 53 -1.18 -1.52 -4.46
N ASP A 54 -0.39 -0.65 -5.09
CA ASP A 54 0.96 -0.32 -4.64
C ASP A 54 0.94 0.39 -3.28
N ALA A 55 -0.02 1.30 -3.10
CA ALA A 55 -0.22 1.99 -1.83
C ALA A 55 -0.74 1.04 -0.74
N TYR A 56 -1.54 0.02 -1.10
CA TYR A 56 -2.00 -0.99 -0.15
C TYR A 56 -0.84 -1.80 0.42
N VAL A 57 0.13 -2.19 -0.41
CA VAL A 57 1.35 -2.84 0.08
C VAL A 57 2.16 -1.88 0.96
N GLY A 58 2.24 -0.60 0.62
CA GLY A 58 2.82 0.43 1.50
C GLY A 58 2.16 0.54 2.87
N LEU A 59 0.83 0.45 2.94
CA LEU A 59 0.08 0.40 4.22
C LEU A 59 0.43 -0.85 5.04
N CYS A 60 0.59 -2.00 4.37
CA CYS A 60 1.02 -3.23 5.04
C CYS A 60 2.44 -3.10 5.60
N LEU A 61 3.37 -2.52 4.84
CA LEU A 61 4.74 -2.27 5.29
C LEU A 61 4.78 -1.27 6.46
N GLN A 62 3.95 -0.22 6.42
CA GLN A 62 3.79 0.71 7.52
C GLN A 62 3.30 0.02 8.80
N ALA A 63 2.29 -0.86 8.69
CA ALA A 63 1.79 -1.64 9.83
C ALA A 63 2.86 -2.59 10.42
N LEU A 64 3.77 -3.08 9.59
CA LEU A 64 4.91 -3.92 10.00
C LEU A 64 6.12 -3.11 10.50
N GLY A 65 6.13 -1.78 10.37
CA GLY A 65 7.29 -0.93 10.68
C GLY A 65 8.48 -1.12 9.75
N VAL A 66 8.24 -1.62 8.53
CA VAL A 66 9.29 -1.88 7.53
C VAL A 66 9.36 -0.69 6.56
N PRO A 67 10.51 -0.01 6.42
CA PRO A 67 10.67 1.07 5.46
C PRO A 67 10.78 0.52 4.03
N VAL A 68 10.35 1.33 3.06
CA VAL A 68 10.71 1.12 1.65
C VAL A 68 12.16 1.54 1.41
N THR A 69 12.80 0.94 0.42
CA THR A 69 14.16 1.27 -0.01
C THR A 69 14.14 1.80 -1.43
N ASP A 70 15.11 2.64 -1.77
CA ASP A 70 15.31 3.07 -3.15
C ASP A 70 15.67 1.87 -4.05
N PRO A 71 15.29 1.93 -5.35
CA PRO A 71 15.76 0.94 -6.31
C PRO A 71 17.31 0.98 -6.42
N PRO A 72 17.94 -0.14 -6.79
CA PRO A 72 19.39 -0.19 -7.03
C PRO A 72 19.83 0.70 -8.20
#